data_AF-A0A836UKZ2-F1
#
_entry.id   AF-A0A836UKZ2-F1
#
_cell.length_a   1.000
_cell.length_b   1.000
_cell.length_c   1.000
_cell.angle_alpha   90.00
_cell.angle_beta   90.00
_cell.angle_gamma   90.00
#
_symmetry.space_group_name_H-M   'P 1'
#
loop_
_entity.id
_entity.type
_entity.pdbx_description
1 polymer ?
#
loop_
_entity_poly.entity_id
_entity_poly.type
_entity_poly.pdbx_seq_one_letter_code
_entity_poly.pdbx_strand_id
1 'polypeptide(L)'
;MRLLTEGDYVEAFLMRRFADGRILVRLTGEGGVWMLDPKVNCLWCWTHVDKRIWVNIDKRSARALNTSGETAEFWNGGPVDKY
;
A
#
# COMPACT_ATOMS: atom_id res chain seq x y z
N MET A 1 9.59 13.20 17.53
CA MET A 1 8.37 12.52 17.03
C MET A 1 7.90 13.28 15.81
N ARG A 2 8.18 12.78 14.60
CA ARG A 2 7.83 13.48 13.35
C ARG A 2 6.37 13.12 13.05
N LEU A 3 5.47 14.09 13.23
CA LEU A 3 4.07 13.93 12.83
C LEU A 3 4.06 13.67 11.31
N LEU A 4 3.53 12.51 10.93
CA LEU A 4 3.24 12.16 9.55
C LEU A 4 2.16 13.14 9.08
N THR A 5 2.50 14.04 8.17
CA THR A 5 1.55 14.99 7.59
C THR A 5 0.60 14.24 6.67
N GLU A 6 -0.72 14.32 6.94
CA GLU A 6 -1.80 13.72 6.14
C GLU A 6 -1.72 14.06 4.63
N GLY A 7 -0.97 15.08 4.23
CA GLY A 7 -0.75 15.45 2.83
C GLY A 7 0.13 14.50 2.02
N ASP A 8 0.91 13.62 2.67
CA ASP A 8 1.81 12.69 1.98
C ASP A 8 1.16 11.33 1.67
N TYR A 9 0.00 11.05 2.25
CA TYR A 9 -0.65 9.75 2.18
C TYR A 9 -1.94 9.82 1.37
N VAL A 10 -2.06 8.95 0.38
CA VAL A 10 -3.25 8.80 -0.45
C VAL A 10 -4.07 7.63 0.08
N GLU A 11 -5.39 7.81 0.19
CA GLU A 11 -6.29 6.71 0.54
C GLU A 11 -6.25 5.64 -0.56
N ALA A 12 -6.17 4.38 -0.14
CA ALA A 12 -6.08 3.25 -1.03
C ALA A 12 -6.84 2.02 -0.51
N PHE A 13 -7.18 1.12 -1.43
CA PHE A 13 -7.72 -0.19 -1.11
C PHE A 13 -6.64 -1.25 -1.30
N LEU A 14 -6.31 -1.99 -0.23
CA LEU A 14 -5.33 -3.06 -0.28
C LEU A 14 -5.94 -4.30 -0.92
N MET A 15 -5.31 -4.82 -1.95
CA MET A 15 -5.76 -6.01 -2.67
C MET A 15 -4.65 -7.04 -2.72
N ARG A 16 -5.03 -8.31 -2.80
CA ARG A 16 -4.10 -9.40 -3.09
C ARG A 16 -4.35 -9.93 -4.49
N ARG A 17 -3.29 -10.00 -5.29
CA ARG A 17 -3.32 -10.69 -6.58
C ARG A 17 -3.27 -12.20 -6.35
N PHE A 18 -4.33 -12.92 -6.68
CA PHE A 18 -4.39 -14.38 -6.47
C PHE A 18 -3.40 -15.19 -7.32
N ALA A 19 -2.99 -14.67 -8.48
CA ALA A 19 -2.11 -15.38 -9.41
C ALA A 19 -0.68 -15.60 -8.85
N ASP A 20 -0.15 -14.63 -8.11
CA ASP A 20 1.24 -14.62 -7.64
C ASP A 20 1.39 -14.19 -6.17
N GLY A 21 0.27 -13.90 -5.49
CA GLY A 21 0.24 -13.46 -4.10
C GLY A 21 0.74 -12.04 -3.87
N ARG A 22 0.98 -11.24 -4.92
CA ARG A 22 1.49 -9.88 -4.77
C ARG A 22 0.46 -8.94 -4.17
N ILE A 23 0.96 -7.90 -3.51
CA ILE A 23 0.15 -6.87 -2.88
C ILE A 23 -0.04 -5.73 -3.87
N LEU A 24 -1.29 -5.33 -4.04
CA LEU A 24 -1.69 -4.22 -4.89
C LEU A 24 -2.40 -3.17 -4.04
N VAL A 25 -2.23 -1.91 -4.38
CA VAL A 25 -2.98 -0.82 -3.76
C VAL A 25 -3.67 -0.02 -4.86
N ARG A 26 -5.00 0.09 -4.77
CA ARG A 26 -5.79 0.92 -5.67
C ARG A 26 -5.98 2.30 -5.04
N LEU A 27 -5.42 3.33 -5.65
CA LEU A 27 -5.54 4.71 -5.16
C LEU A 27 -6.96 5.23 -5.42
N THR A 28 -7.59 5.85 -4.41
CA THR A 28 -8.97 6.34 -4.54
C THR A 28 -9.07 7.72 -5.18
N GLY A 29 -8.05 8.58 -5.03
CA GLY A 29 -8.05 9.95 -5.55
C GLY A 29 -7.67 10.09 -7.02
N GLU A 30 -6.53 9.52 -7.42
CA GLU A 30 -5.97 9.68 -8.78
C GLU A 30 -6.42 8.58 -9.76
N GLY A 31 -7.03 7.51 -9.24
CA GLY A 31 -7.21 6.28 -9.99
C GLY A 31 -5.87 5.58 -10.25
N GLY A 32 -5.91 4.28 -10.52
CA GLY A 32 -4.72 3.48 -10.79
C GLY A 32 -4.34 2.54 -9.64
N VAL A 33 -3.59 1.51 -10.02
CA VAL A 33 -3.17 0.42 -9.14
C VAL A 33 -1.65 0.38 -9.10
N TRP A 34 -1.08 0.33 -7.90
CA TRP A 34 0.35 0.18 -7.68
C TRP A 34 0.66 -1.19 -7.12
N MET A 35 1.76 -1.78 -7.59
CA MET A 35 2.30 -3.00 -7.04
C MET A 35 3.26 -2.69 -5.91
N LEU A 36 3.04 -3.32 -4.76
CA LEU A 36 3.89 -3.19 -3.58
C LEU A 36 4.46 -4.56 -3.21
N ASP A 37 5.77 -4.61 -3.01
CA ASP A 37 6.44 -5.83 -2.55
C ASP A 37 6.89 -5.65 -1.09
N PRO A 38 6.46 -6.50 -0.15
CA PRO A 38 6.82 -6.33 1.25
C PRO A 38 8.34 -6.53 1.45
N LYS A 39 8.99 -5.65 2.24
CA LYS A 39 10.44 -5.75 2.50
C LYS A 39 10.85 -6.95 3.36
N VAL A 40 9.91 -7.51 4.11
CA VAL A 40 10.05 -8.67 5.00
C VAL A 40 8.78 -9.53 4.92
N ASN A 41 8.75 -10.71 5.55
CA ASN A 41 7.50 -11.45 5.68
C ASN A 41 6.46 -10.60 6.44
N CYS A 42 5.32 -10.32 5.81
CA CYS A 42 4.41 -9.26 6.22
C CYS A 42 3.04 -9.83 6.66
N LEU A 43 2.92 -10.18 7.96
CA LEU A 43 1.63 -10.55 8.58
C LEU A 43 0.59 -9.43 8.45
N TRP A 44 1.04 -8.18 8.53
CA TRP A 44 0.20 -6.99 8.36
C TRP A 44 -0.58 -7.03 7.02
N CYS A 45 0.11 -7.43 5.96
CA CYS A 45 -0.44 -7.48 4.61
C CYS A 45 -1.61 -8.47 4.54
N TRP A 46 -1.49 -9.62 5.20
CA TRP A 46 -2.52 -10.65 5.27
C TRP A 46 -3.74 -10.23 6.08
N THR A 47 -3.52 -9.53 7.19
CA THR A 47 -4.58 -9.08 8.10
C THR A 47 -5.43 -7.96 7.49
N HIS A 48 -4.88 -7.19 6.56
CA HIS A 48 -5.51 -5.98 6.03
C HIS A 48 -5.87 -6.06 4.54
N VAL A 49 -5.81 -7.25 3.93
CA VAL A 49 -6.36 -7.48 2.58
C VAL A 49 -7.84 -7.07 2.55
N ASP A 50 -8.25 -6.44 1.45
CA ASP A 50 -9.60 -5.94 1.19
C ASP A 50 -10.07 -4.87 2.19
N LYS A 51 -9.12 -4.17 2.82
CA LYS A 51 -9.40 -3.02 3.70
C LYS A 51 -8.90 -1.72 3.11
N ARG A 52 -9.54 -0.65 3.56
CA ARG A 52 -9.08 0.72 3.33
C ARG A 52 -7.83 1.00 4.17
N ILE A 53 -6.85 1.60 3.52
CA ILE A 53 -5.58 2.02 4.11
C ILE A 53 -5.17 3.38 3.52
N TRP A 54 -4.08 3.92 4.01
CA TRP A 54 -3.41 5.10 3.47
C TRP A 54 -2.00 4.72 3.05
N VAL A 55 -1.56 5.19 1.90
CA VAL A 55 -0.23 4.88 1.36
C VAL A 55 0.50 6.14 0.93
N ASN A 56 1.78 6.22 1.32
CA ASN A 56 2.73 7.17 0.77
C ASN A 56 3.67 6.38 -0.15
N ILE A 57 3.74 6.75 -1.44
CA ILE A 57 4.51 6.04 -2.47
C ILE A 57 5.64 6.96 -2.94
N ASP A 58 6.87 6.55 -2.64
CA ASP A 58 8.11 7.17 -3.11
C ASP A 58 8.67 6.44 -4.34
N LYS A 59 9.73 7.00 -4.94
CA LYS A 59 10.42 6.41 -6.10
C LYS A 59 10.85 4.95 -5.95
N ARG A 60 11.20 4.51 -4.74
CA ARG A 60 11.71 3.15 -4.47
C ARG A 60 10.98 2.41 -3.36
N SER A 61 10.20 3.10 -2.56
CA SER A 61 9.54 2.53 -1.38
C SER A 61 8.10 3.00 -1.30
N ALA A 62 7.30 2.25 -0.56
CA ALA A 62 6.01 2.74 -0.11
C ALA A 62 5.84 2.44 1.37
N ARG A 63 5.07 3.29 2.06
CA ARG A 63 4.66 3.08 3.44
C ARG A 63 3.15 3.07 3.51
N ALA A 64 2.59 2.01 4.08
CA ALA A 64 1.16 1.90 4.35
C ALA A 64 0.86 2.20 5.82
N LEU A 65 -0.33 2.74 6.06
CA LEU A 65 -0.91 3.05 7.36
C LEU A 65 -2.35 2.55 7.37
N ASN A 66 -2.76 1.81 8.40
CA ASN A 66 -4.16 1.40 8.56
C ASN A 66 -4.95 2.35 9.48
N THR A 67 -6.25 2.06 9.62
CA THR A 67 -7.18 2.82 10.49
C THR A 67 -6.83 2.78 11.98
N SER A 68 -6.04 1.79 12.41
CA SER A 68 -5.63 1.63 13.81
C SER A 68 -4.30 2.32 14.12
N GLY A 69 -3.66 2.96 13.14
CA GLY A 69 -2.36 3.61 13.29
C GLY A 69 -1.15 2.70 13.07
N GLU A 70 -1.35 1.44 12.67
CA GLU A 70 -0.25 0.52 12.38
C GLU A 70 0.34 0.77 10.99
N THR A 71 1.65 0.61 10.85
CA THR A 71 2.36 0.86 9.60
C THR A 71 3.07 -0.36 9.05
N ALA A 72 3.20 -0.44 7.73
CA ALA A 72 4.03 -1.42 7.03
C ALA A 72 4.87 -0.76 5.91
N GLU A 73 6.05 -1.32 5.64
CA GLU A 73 6.95 -0.83 4.59
C GLU A 73 7.09 -1.82 3.43
N PHE A 74 7.16 -1.25 2.23
CA PHE A 74 7.20 -1.96 0.96
C PHE A 74 8.27 -1.37 0.04
N TRP A 75 8.70 -2.17 -0.92
CA TRP A 75 9.31 -1.70 -2.15
C TRP A 75 8.20 -1.22 -3.10
N ASN A 76 8.48 -0.13 -3.83
CA ASN A 76 7.59 0.33 -4.89
C ASN A 76 7.89 -0.47 -6.17
N GLY A 77 6.94 -1.31 -6.58
CA GLY A 77 7.06 -2.18 -7.75
C GLY A 77 6.59 -1.57 -9.06
N GLY A 78 6.00 -0.36 -9.06
CA GLY A 78 5.52 0.27 -10.29
C GLY A 78 3.99 0.32 -10.44
N PRO A 79 3.49 1.16 -11.37
CA PRO A 79 2.06 1.23 -11.66
C PRO A 79 1.69 0.00 -12.49
N VAL A 80 0.43 -0.42 -12.36
CA VAL A 80 -0.09 -1.58 -13.08
C VAL A 80 -1.31 -1.15 -13.86
N ASP A 81 -1.14 -1.03 -15.16
CA ASP A 81 -2.20 -0.56 -16.08
C ASP A 81 -3.33 -1.58 -16.31
N LYS A 82 -3.19 -2.81 -15.79
CA LYS A 82 -4.02 -3.98 -16.12
C LYS A 82 -4.87 -4.53 -14.97
N TYR A 83 -5.03 -3.78 -13.88
CA TYR A 83 -5.81 -4.21 -12.70
C TYR A 83 -6.93 -3.23 -12.36
#